data_AF-A0A1Q6L973-F1
#
_entry.id   AF-A0A1Q6L973-F1
#
_cell.length_a   1.000
_cell.length_b   1.000
_cell.length_c   1.000
_cell.angle_alpha   90.00
_cell.angle_beta   90.00
_cell.angle_gamma   90.00
#
_symmetry.space_group_name_H-M   'P 1'
#
loop_
_entity.id
_entity.type
_entity.pdbx_description
1 polymer ?
#
loop_
_entity_poly.entity_id
_entity_poly.type
_entity_poly.pdbx_seq_one_letter_code
_entity_poly.pdbx_strand_id
1 'polypeptide(L)'
;MKRGLKILIIILVILAVVAVTILLVNHFTTKKVSNELTGNSISYDNTDAIATMDVVIVRVYDTYLGVVEKDDTTGLMRVSIPTGDTNEYKQNQEIRVYFDGIINESYPGSFGKIFNIEILKENSDITIPEKALKYFYSSRNNVSVSNINVTQTGISFEIKDTNEYKYEYKNTYTLFKKNPEAEQVEAPDMPIVTGNTTSSYEGSGIPLWEEASKFSTVNSEETVISEDITEDTVRKTCDWTNIYGKLASGEYDFSLNAEEFFIRIKFTVNENGEISNVASDFM
;
A
#
# COMPACT_ATOMS: atom_id res chain seq x y z
N MET A 1 -9.70 53.32 38.86
CA MET A 1 -9.45 52.74 37.51
C MET A 1 -9.78 53.77 36.45
N LYS A 2 -8.81 54.20 35.63
CA LYS A 2 -9.01 55.25 34.59
C LYS A 2 -10.10 54.79 33.62
N ARG A 3 -10.97 55.72 33.18
CA ARG A 3 -12.14 55.44 32.33
C ARG A 3 -11.78 54.62 31.07
N GLY A 4 -10.60 54.89 30.48
CA GLY A 4 -10.07 54.11 29.35
C GLY A 4 -9.70 52.65 29.67
N LEU A 5 -9.22 52.37 30.88
CA LEU A 5 -8.89 50.99 31.28
C LEU A 5 -10.14 50.13 31.49
N LYS A 6 -11.25 50.74 31.94
CA LYS A 6 -12.55 50.05 32.03
C LYS A 6 -13.09 49.65 30.65
N ILE A 7 -12.97 50.54 29.68
CA ILE A 7 -13.43 50.32 28.30
C ILE A 7 -12.59 49.22 27.63
N LEU A 8 -11.27 49.24 27.82
CA LEU A 8 -10.37 48.20 27.29
C LEU A 8 -10.72 46.80 27.81
N ILE A 9 -11.01 46.67 29.11
CA ILE A 9 -11.37 45.39 29.73
C ILE A 9 -12.69 44.87 29.16
N ILE A 10 -13.68 45.75 28.96
CA ILE A 10 -14.98 45.37 28.37
C ILE A 10 -14.79 44.85 26.94
N ILE A 11 -13.96 45.51 26.13
CA ILE A 11 -13.68 45.08 24.75
C ILE A 11 -12.99 43.71 24.72
N LEU A 12 -12.02 43.48 25.61
CA LEU A 12 -11.32 42.20 25.72
C LEU A 12 -12.25 41.05 26.12
N VAL A 13 -13.19 41.30 27.03
CA VAL A 13 -14.19 40.30 27.44
C VAL A 13 -15.13 39.96 26.27
N ILE A 14 -15.57 40.95 25.50
CA ILE A 14 -16.42 40.72 24.32
C ILE A 14 -15.68 39.88 23.27
N LEU A 15 -14.41 40.21 22.99
CA LEU A 15 -13.59 39.44 22.06
C LEU A 15 -13.37 37.99 22.51
N ALA A 16 -13.15 37.77 23.81
CA ALA A 16 -13.01 36.42 24.36
C ALA A 16 -14.30 35.60 24.21
N VAL A 17 -15.47 36.22 24.47
CA VAL A 17 -16.77 35.54 24.30
C VAL A 17 -17.00 35.18 22.83
N VAL A 18 -16.68 36.08 21.89
CA VAL A 18 -16.80 35.83 20.45
C VAL A 18 -15.89 34.67 20.01
N ALA A 19 -14.63 34.66 20.46
CA ALA A 19 -13.69 33.58 20.15
C ALA A 19 -14.16 32.22 20.68
N VAL A 20 -14.72 32.16 21.90
CA VAL A 20 -15.29 30.95 22.48
C VAL A 20 -16.51 30.48 21.69
N THR A 21 -17.39 31.38 21.24
CA THR A 21 -18.53 31.00 20.40
C THR A 21 -18.11 30.45 19.03
N ILE A 22 -17.07 31.00 18.39
CA ILE A 22 -16.55 30.49 17.11
C ILE A 22 -15.94 29.09 17.29
N LEU A 23 -15.17 28.89 18.36
CA LEU A 23 -14.60 27.57 18.70
C LEU A 23 -15.69 26.53 18.99
N LEU A 24 -16.74 26.91 19.73
CA LEU A 24 -17.87 26.03 20.00
C LEU A 24 -18.65 25.70 18.71
N VAL A 25 -18.91 26.68 17.84
CA VAL A 25 -19.58 26.41 16.56
C VAL A 25 -18.75 25.46 15.70
N ASN A 26 -17.44 25.67 15.56
CA ASN A 26 -16.57 24.77 14.79
C ASN A 26 -16.46 23.37 15.41
N HIS A 27 -16.46 23.26 16.74
CA HIS A 27 -16.46 21.96 17.42
C HIS A 27 -17.81 21.22 17.28
N PHE A 28 -18.93 21.94 17.25
CA PHE A 28 -20.26 21.34 17.10
C PHE A 28 -20.67 21.09 15.64
N THR A 29 -20.17 21.84 14.65
CA THR A 29 -20.41 21.56 13.23
C THR A 29 -19.60 20.37 12.71
N THR A 30 -18.51 19.98 13.38
CA THR A 30 -17.73 18.77 13.04
C THR A 30 -18.34 17.46 13.57
N LYS A 31 -19.52 17.49 14.23
CA LYS A 31 -20.25 16.28 14.66
C LYS A 31 -21.77 16.37 14.47
N LYS A 32 -22.20 16.65 13.24
CA LYS A 32 -23.56 16.32 12.80
C LYS A 32 -23.50 15.48 11.53
N VAL A 33 -23.40 14.15 11.72
CA VAL A 33 -23.96 13.19 10.78
C VAL A 33 -25.47 13.40 10.81
N SER A 34 -26.00 14.14 9.83
CA SER A 34 -27.43 14.31 9.65
C SER A 34 -27.98 13.10 8.90
N ASN A 35 -28.59 12.17 9.64
CA ASN A 35 -29.56 11.22 9.10
C ASN A 35 -30.82 11.99 8.73
N GLU A 36 -30.93 12.44 7.48
CA GLU A 36 -32.20 12.82 6.88
C GLU A 36 -32.63 11.72 5.90
N LEU A 37 -33.59 10.91 6.34
CA LEU A 37 -34.36 9.99 5.50
C LEU A 37 -35.37 10.81 4.67
N THR A 38 -35.18 10.89 3.36
CA THR A 38 -36.19 11.37 2.42
C THR A 38 -36.67 10.26 1.48
N GLY A 39 -37.77 9.62 1.88
CA GLY A 39 -38.94 9.20 1.08
C GLY A 39 -38.82 8.47 -0.27
N ASN A 40 -39.17 7.17 -0.22
CA ASN A 40 -39.87 6.29 -1.19
C ASN A 40 -39.21 6.01 -2.56
N SER A 41 -39.08 4.78 -3.08
CA SER A 41 -39.62 3.43 -2.81
C SER A 41 -38.72 2.43 -3.56
N ILE A 42 -38.21 1.34 -2.97
CA ILE A 42 -38.84 0.01 -2.81
C ILE A 42 -38.12 -0.67 -1.63
N SER A 43 -38.90 -1.19 -0.67
CA SER A 43 -38.40 -1.94 0.49
C SER A 43 -38.08 -3.38 0.09
N TYR A 44 -36.80 -3.70 -0.03
CA TYR A 44 -36.31 -4.95 0.54
C TYR A 44 -35.99 -4.62 1.98
N ASP A 45 -36.59 -5.31 2.95
CA ASP A 45 -36.39 -5.03 4.38
C ASP A 45 -34.89 -5.10 4.71
N ASN A 46 -34.25 -3.93 4.70
CA ASN A 46 -32.85 -3.71 5.05
C ASN A 46 -32.72 -3.63 6.59
N THR A 47 -33.65 -4.26 7.32
CA THR A 47 -33.81 -4.18 8.78
C THR A 47 -32.62 -4.73 9.55
N ASP A 48 -31.75 -5.49 8.88
CA ASP A 48 -30.55 -6.09 9.46
C ASP A 48 -29.28 -5.23 9.23
N ALA A 49 -29.33 -4.25 8.34
CA ALA A 49 -28.19 -3.36 8.11
C ALA A 49 -28.07 -2.34 9.25
N ILE A 50 -26.88 -2.22 9.82
CA ILE A 50 -26.61 -1.38 10.99
C ILE A 50 -25.88 -0.09 10.56
N ALA A 51 -25.23 -0.09 9.39
CA ALA A 51 -24.51 1.04 8.85
C ALA A 51 -24.60 1.15 7.32
N THR A 52 -24.32 2.34 6.81
CA THR A 52 -24.21 2.62 5.39
C THR A 52 -22.94 3.40 5.09
N MET A 53 -22.35 3.17 3.92
CA MET A 53 -21.21 3.95 3.43
C MET A 53 -21.35 4.21 1.93
N ASP A 54 -21.12 5.47 1.52
CA ASP A 54 -21.11 5.88 0.13
C ASP A 54 -19.69 5.72 -0.43
N VAL A 55 -19.57 5.02 -1.55
CA VAL A 55 -18.29 4.69 -2.18
C VAL A 55 -18.38 4.87 -3.69
N VAL A 56 -17.23 5.00 -4.34
CA VAL A 56 -17.11 5.08 -5.80
C VAL A 56 -16.43 3.82 -6.32
N ILE A 57 -17.03 3.19 -7.33
CA ILE A 57 -16.47 1.98 -7.96
C ILE A 57 -15.22 2.34 -8.77
N VAL A 58 -14.10 1.74 -8.40
CA VAL A 58 -12.84 1.82 -9.15
C VAL A 58 -12.75 0.70 -10.17
N ARG A 59 -13.02 -0.53 -9.75
CA ARG A 59 -12.99 -1.71 -10.61
C ARG A 59 -14.09 -2.69 -10.23
N VAL A 60 -14.69 -3.31 -11.25
CA VAL A 60 -15.68 -4.37 -11.09
C VAL A 60 -14.99 -5.71 -11.27
N TYR A 61 -15.20 -6.62 -10.32
CA TYR A 61 -14.83 -8.04 -10.42
C TYR A 61 -16.09 -8.89 -10.28
N ASP A 62 -15.98 -10.17 -10.66
CA ASP A 62 -17.13 -11.10 -10.68
C ASP A 62 -17.83 -11.26 -9.32
N THR A 63 -17.08 -11.14 -8.22
CA THR A 63 -17.57 -11.43 -6.86
C THR A 63 -17.46 -10.25 -5.90
N TYR A 64 -16.81 -9.17 -6.32
CA TYR A 64 -16.62 -7.99 -5.49
C TYR A 64 -16.34 -6.73 -6.32
N LEU A 65 -16.47 -5.57 -5.69
CA LEU A 65 -16.13 -4.27 -6.25
C LEU A 65 -14.90 -3.74 -5.52
N GLY A 66 -13.91 -3.26 -6.28
CA GLY A 66 -12.84 -2.41 -5.76
C GLY A 66 -13.36 -0.98 -5.70
N VAL A 67 -13.36 -0.36 -4.52
CA VAL A 67 -13.97 0.95 -4.31
C VAL A 67 -13.05 1.89 -3.52
N VAL A 68 -13.33 3.18 -3.61
CA VAL A 68 -12.81 4.21 -2.71
C VAL A 68 -13.95 4.84 -1.93
N GLU A 69 -13.71 5.21 -0.67
CA GLU A 69 -14.68 6.00 0.09
C GLU A 69 -14.88 7.36 -0.57
N LYS A 70 -16.15 7.82 -0.59
CA LYS A 70 -16.53 9.07 -1.25
C LYS A 70 -15.90 10.30 -0.60
N ASP A 71 -15.90 10.35 0.72
CA ASP A 71 -15.43 11.50 1.50
C ASP A 71 -13.92 11.43 1.81
N ASP A 72 -13.33 10.24 1.73
CA ASP A 72 -11.88 10.00 1.82
C ASP A 72 -11.42 9.01 0.74
N THR A 73 -11.01 9.55 -0.41
CA THR A 73 -10.59 8.73 -1.54
C THR A 73 -9.24 8.03 -1.33
N THR A 74 -8.57 8.24 -0.20
CA THR A 74 -7.33 7.53 0.15
C THR A 74 -7.58 6.11 0.66
N GLY A 75 -8.79 5.84 1.17
CA GLY A 75 -9.21 4.52 1.64
C GLY A 75 -9.57 3.59 0.49
N LEU A 76 -8.76 2.55 0.25
CA LEU A 76 -9.09 1.47 -0.68
C LEU A 76 -9.86 0.36 0.03
N MET A 77 -10.98 -0.05 -0.55
CA MET A 77 -11.83 -1.08 0.03
C MET A 77 -12.32 -2.10 -1.00
N ARG A 78 -12.72 -3.27 -0.51
CA ARG A 78 -13.43 -4.30 -1.27
C ARG A 78 -14.84 -4.47 -0.72
N VAL A 79 -15.81 -4.42 -1.63
CA VAL A 79 -17.23 -4.66 -1.35
C VAL A 79 -17.61 -5.99 -1.99
N SER A 80 -17.85 -7.05 -1.21
CA SER A 80 -18.36 -8.31 -1.76
C SER A 80 -19.76 -8.12 -2.34
N ILE A 81 -20.00 -8.65 -3.53
CA ILE A 81 -21.32 -8.60 -4.16
C ILE A 81 -22.22 -9.64 -3.48
N PRO A 82 -23.36 -9.26 -2.87
CA PRO A 82 -24.26 -10.20 -2.22
C PRO A 82 -24.80 -11.25 -3.19
N THR A 83 -25.03 -12.47 -2.69
CA THR A 83 -25.65 -13.52 -3.51
C THR A 83 -27.07 -13.11 -3.91
N GLY A 84 -27.37 -13.17 -5.21
CA GLY A 84 -28.68 -12.76 -5.74
C GLY A 84 -28.77 -11.29 -6.14
N ASP A 85 -27.69 -10.52 -5.98
CA ASP A 85 -27.56 -9.19 -6.58
C ASP A 85 -27.59 -9.31 -8.12
N THR A 86 -28.47 -8.53 -8.75
CA THR A 86 -28.67 -8.49 -10.21
C THR A 86 -28.25 -7.16 -10.84
N ASN A 87 -27.60 -6.27 -10.08
CA ASN A 87 -27.17 -4.97 -10.57
C ASN A 87 -26.01 -5.12 -11.58
N GLU A 88 -26.03 -4.27 -12.60
CA GLU A 88 -24.93 -4.17 -13.57
C GLU A 88 -23.97 -3.04 -13.14
N TYR A 89 -22.96 -3.40 -12.38
CA TYR A 89 -21.96 -2.45 -11.90
C TYR A 89 -21.00 -2.00 -12.99
N LYS A 90 -20.62 -0.72 -12.94
CA LYS A 90 -19.67 -0.07 -13.84
C LYS A 90 -18.68 0.76 -13.04
N GLN A 91 -17.47 0.91 -13.58
CA GLN A 91 -16.50 1.86 -13.05
C GLN A 91 -17.11 3.26 -12.99
N ASN A 92 -16.70 4.03 -11.98
CA ASN A 92 -17.11 5.39 -11.70
C ASN A 92 -18.56 5.57 -11.23
N GLN A 93 -19.32 4.50 -10.96
CA GLN A 93 -20.62 4.64 -10.28
C GLN A 93 -20.43 5.01 -8.81
N GLU A 94 -21.32 5.86 -8.29
CA GLU A 94 -21.48 6.09 -6.84
C GLU A 94 -22.50 5.08 -6.31
N ILE A 95 -22.13 4.32 -5.29
CA ILE A 95 -22.99 3.32 -4.66
C ILE A 95 -23.06 3.53 -3.14
N ARG A 96 -24.17 3.12 -2.53
CA ARG A 96 -24.34 3.00 -1.09
C ARG A 96 -24.30 1.54 -0.70
N VAL A 97 -23.36 1.20 0.19
CA VAL A 97 -23.23 -0.15 0.76
C VAL A 97 -23.97 -0.20 2.08
N TYR A 98 -24.88 -1.16 2.24
CA TYR A 98 -25.60 -1.46 3.48
C TYR A 98 -24.99 -2.68 4.15
N PHE A 99 -24.41 -2.52 5.35
CA PHE A 99 -23.61 -3.56 6.00
C PHE A 99 -23.83 -3.63 7.52
N ASP A 100 -23.24 -4.64 8.15
CA ASP A 100 -23.38 -4.94 9.59
C ASP A 100 -22.61 -3.99 10.53
N GLY A 101 -21.99 -2.95 9.99
CA GLY A 101 -21.18 -1.99 10.75
C GLY A 101 -19.73 -2.44 10.98
N ILE A 102 -19.31 -3.61 10.49
CA ILE A 102 -17.93 -4.10 10.62
C ILE A 102 -17.10 -3.69 9.41
N ILE A 103 -15.91 -3.14 9.67
CA ILE A 103 -14.86 -2.92 8.67
C ILE A 103 -13.67 -3.77 9.09
N ASN A 104 -13.24 -4.67 8.21
CA ASN A 104 -12.03 -5.45 8.41
C ASN A 104 -10.83 -4.61 7.98
N GLU A 105 -9.97 -4.30 8.94
CA GLU A 105 -8.76 -3.49 8.75
C GLU A 105 -7.65 -4.34 8.08
N SER A 106 -7.79 -4.56 6.78
CA SER A 106 -6.73 -5.03 5.89
C SER A 106 -6.38 -3.95 4.86
N TYR A 107 -5.37 -4.17 4.03
CA TYR A 107 -5.12 -3.31 2.86
C TYR A 107 -5.28 -4.13 1.56
N PRO A 108 -6.31 -3.85 0.75
CA PRO A 108 -7.42 -2.93 0.98
C PRO A 108 -8.32 -3.42 2.13
N GLY A 109 -9.06 -2.50 2.73
CA GLY A 109 -10.06 -2.85 3.73
C GLY A 109 -11.19 -3.64 3.12
N SER A 110 -12.01 -4.29 3.93
CA SER A 110 -13.26 -4.89 3.44
C SER A 110 -14.40 -4.66 4.40
N PHE A 111 -15.61 -4.61 3.86
CA PHE A 111 -16.81 -4.62 4.68
C PHE A 111 -17.00 -6.01 5.29
N GLY A 112 -17.64 -6.07 6.45
CA GLY A 112 -18.19 -7.29 7.03
C GLY A 112 -19.34 -7.83 6.19
N LYS A 113 -20.42 -8.26 6.83
CA LYS A 113 -21.59 -8.76 6.09
C LYS A 113 -22.28 -7.60 5.34
N ILE A 114 -22.36 -7.72 4.01
CA ILE A 114 -23.10 -6.80 3.15
C ILE A 114 -24.51 -7.36 2.93
N PHE A 115 -25.51 -6.52 3.15
CA PHE A 115 -26.92 -6.86 2.98
C PHE A 115 -27.47 -6.41 1.64
N ASN A 116 -27.07 -5.22 1.19
CA ASN A 116 -27.54 -4.62 -0.04
C ASN A 116 -26.52 -3.61 -0.59
N ILE A 117 -26.57 -3.38 -1.89
CA ILE A 117 -25.83 -2.31 -2.57
C ILE A 117 -26.83 -1.54 -3.44
N GLU A 118 -26.86 -0.23 -3.28
CA GLU A 118 -27.73 0.68 -4.04
C GLU A 118 -26.89 1.57 -4.95
N ILE A 119 -27.24 1.68 -6.23
CA ILE A 119 -26.61 2.63 -7.14
C ILE A 119 -27.23 4.02 -6.91
N LEU A 120 -26.41 4.97 -6.45
CA LEU A 120 -26.83 6.36 -6.19
C LEU A 120 -26.66 7.24 -7.44
N LYS A 121 -25.57 7.04 -8.19
CA LYS A 121 -25.31 7.76 -9.45
C LYS A 121 -24.61 6.85 -10.45
N GLU A 122 -25.00 6.98 -11.71
CA GLU A 122 -24.33 6.30 -12.83
C GLU A 122 -22.90 6.77 -13.08
N ASN A 123 -22.60 8.03 -12.78
CA ASN A 123 -21.26 8.61 -12.89
C ASN A 123 -21.01 9.55 -11.72
N SER A 124 -19.91 9.31 -11.02
CA SER A 124 -19.41 10.12 -9.93
C SER A 124 -18.75 11.40 -10.45
N ASP A 125 -18.91 12.48 -9.68
CA ASP A 125 -18.19 13.75 -9.89
C ASP A 125 -16.78 13.70 -9.27
N ILE A 126 -16.47 12.64 -8.51
CA ILE A 126 -15.19 12.47 -7.83
C ILE A 126 -14.18 11.85 -8.79
N THR A 127 -12.98 12.44 -8.82
CA THR A 127 -11.87 11.84 -9.54
C THR A 127 -11.30 10.68 -8.74
N ILE A 128 -11.33 9.47 -9.32
CA ILE A 128 -10.69 8.29 -8.74
C ILE A 128 -9.17 8.52 -8.69
N PRO A 129 -8.51 8.39 -7.52
CA PRO A 129 -7.08 8.58 -7.43
C PRO A 129 -6.30 7.57 -8.26
N GLU A 130 -5.20 8.00 -8.87
CA GLU A 130 -4.30 7.14 -9.65
C GLU A 130 -3.78 5.96 -8.83
N LYS A 131 -3.50 6.17 -7.53
CA LYS A 131 -3.11 5.09 -6.61
C LYS A 131 -4.16 3.98 -6.54
N ALA A 132 -5.44 4.32 -6.56
CA ALA A 132 -6.52 3.34 -6.56
C ALA A 132 -6.60 2.60 -7.89
N LEU A 133 -6.47 3.33 -9.00
CA LEU A 133 -6.43 2.74 -10.34
C LEU A 133 -5.25 1.77 -10.47
N LYS A 134 -4.05 2.17 -10.03
CA LYS A 134 -2.86 1.34 -10.00
C LYS A 134 -3.07 0.07 -9.18
N TYR A 135 -3.56 0.18 -7.95
CA TYR A 135 -3.80 -0.98 -7.09
C TYR A 135 -4.74 -2.01 -7.74
N PHE A 136 -5.83 -1.54 -8.36
CA PHE A 136 -6.83 -2.44 -8.92
C PHE A 136 -6.53 -2.89 -10.35
N TYR A 137 -5.85 -2.10 -11.19
CA TYR A 137 -5.64 -2.42 -12.61
C TYR A 137 -4.23 -2.91 -12.94
N SER A 138 -3.24 -2.65 -12.10
CA SER A 138 -1.87 -3.07 -12.36
C SER A 138 -1.60 -4.46 -11.81
N SER A 139 -0.67 -5.17 -12.46
CA SER A 139 -0.23 -6.48 -12.05
C SER A 139 1.27 -6.60 -12.24
N ARG A 140 1.93 -7.18 -11.23
CA ARG A 140 3.33 -7.59 -11.31
C ARG A 140 3.61 -8.56 -12.46
N ASN A 141 2.60 -9.31 -12.91
CA ASN A 141 2.76 -10.22 -14.05
C ASN A 141 3.04 -9.48 -15.38
N ASN A 142 2.75 -8.18 -15.45
CA ASN A 142 3.05 -7.31 -16.57
C ASN A 142 4.41 -6.60 -16.42
N VAL A 143 5.18 -6.96 -15.39
CA VAL A 143 6.52 -6.43 -15.12
C VAL A 143 7.54 -7.54 -15.42
N SER A 144 8.61 -7.19 -16.11
CA SER A 144 9.72 -8.10 -16.39
C SER A 144 11.07 -7.41 -16.21
N VAL A 145 12.06 -8.19 -15.79
CA VAL A 145 13.44 -7.73 -15.59
C VAL A 145 14.32 -8.45 -16.60
N SER A 146 15.16 -7.69 -17.31
CA SER A 146 16.01 -8.21 -18.38
C SER A 146 17.32 -7.43 -18.49
N ASN A 147 18.19 -7.84 -19.42
CA ASN A 147 19.47 -7.16 -19.69
C ASN A 147 20.33 -6.96 -18.43
N ILE A 148 20.31 -7.96 -17.54
CA ILE A 148 21.01 -7.91 -16.26
C ILE A 148 22.51 -8.09 -16.50
N ASN A 149 23.28 -7.09 -16.11
CA ASN A 149 24.74 -7.11 -16.10
C ASN A 149 25.23 -6.78 -14.70
N VAL A 150 25.92 -7.75 -14.09
CA VAL A 150 26.43 -7.65 -12.72
C VAL A 150 27.96 -7.61 -12.75
N THR A 151 28.54 -6.78 -11.90
CA THR A 151 29.98 -6.71 -11.62
C THR A 151 30.21 -6.79 -10.11
N GLN A 152 31.46 -6.87 -9.66
CA GLN A 152 31.76 -6.82 -8.22
C GLN A 152 31.44 -5.47 -7.56
N THR A 153 31.17 -4.43 -8.35
CA THR A 153 31.01 -3.04 -7.88
C THR A 153 29.65 -2.44 -8.18
N GLY A 154 28.82 -3.13 -8.98
CA GLY A 154 27.52 -2.60 -9.35
C GLY A 154 26.73 -3.55 -10.24
N ILE A 155 25.51 -3.14 -10.55
CA ILE A 155 24.57 -3.84 -11.41
C ILE A 155 23.87 -2.87 -12.35
N SER A 156 23.59 -3.32 -13.58
CA SER A 156 22.69 -2.66 -14.52
C SER A 156 21.62 -3.64 -14.97
N PHE A 157 20.37 -3.20 -15.06
CA PHE A 157 19.26 -4.02 -15.56
C PHE A 157 18.14 -3.13 -16.10
N GLU A 158 17.28 -3.72 -16.92
CA GLU A 158 16.09 -3.07 -17.47
C GLU A 158 14.83 -3.64 -16.87
N ILE A 159 13.93 -2.74 -16.47
CA ILE A 159 12.60 -3.06 -15.98
C ILE A 159 11.63 -2.64 -17.08
N LYS A 160 10.88 -3.60 -17.61
CA LYS A 160 9.78 -3.35 -18.55
C LYS A 160 8.45 -3.52 -17.82
N ASP A 161 7.67 -2.47 -17.77
CA ASP A 161 6.34 -2.39 -17.14
C ASP A 161 5.29 -2.02 -18.18
N THR A 162 4.47 -3.00 -18.57
CA THR A 162 3.40 -2.80 -19.57
C THR A 162 2.04 -2.57 -18.92
N ASN A 163 1.97 -2.23 -17.64
CA ASN A 163 0.72 -1.78 -17.03
C ASN A 163 0.33 -0.40 -17.58
N GLU A 164 -0.96 -0.16 -17.73
CA GLU A 164 -1.48 1.19 -18.03
C GLU A 164 -1.11 2.17 -16.92
N TYR A 165 -1.23 1.73 -15.66
CA TYR A 165 -0.78 2.46 -14.47
C TYR A 165 0.55 1.88 -13.97
N LYS A 166 1.67 2.44 -14.39
CA LYS A 166 3.02 1.90 -14.11
C LYS A 166 3.38 2.00 -12.62
N TYR A 167 4.12 1.01 -12.12
CA TYR A 167 4.65 1.07 -10.76
C TYR A 167 5.75 2.11 -10.65
N GLU A 168 5.88 2.69 -9.46
CA GLU A 168 7.04 3.49 -9.13
C GLU A 168 8.21 2.58 -8.72
N TYR A 169 9.33 2.71 -9.44
CA TYR A 169 10.58 2.00 -9.14
C TYR A 169 11.54 2.94 -8.42
N LYS A 170 11.62 2.78 -7.09
CA LYS A 170 12.42 3.65 -6.23
C LYS A 170 13.91 3.48 -6.53
N ASN A 171 14.68 4.50 -6.20
CA ASN A 171 16.13 4.49 -6.38
C ASN A 171 16.88 3.92 -5.17
N THR A 172 16.18 3.23 -4.27
CA THR A 172 16.80 2.64 -3.08
C THR A 172 16.93 1.14 -3.23
N TYR A 173 18.09 0.61 -2.84
CA TYR A 173 18.36 -0.82 -2.86
C TYR A 173 19.13 -1.27 -1.62
N THR A 174 19.05 -2.56 -1.34
CA THR A 174 19.85 -3.24 -0.33
C THR A 174 20.55 -4.43 -0.98
N LEU A 175 21.80 -4.69 -0.58
CA LEU A 175 22.53 -5.88 -1.02
C LEU A 175 22.68 -6.81 0.17
N PHE A 176 22.24 -8.05 0.01
CA PHE A 176 22.40 -9.09 1.01
C PHE A 176 23.46 -10.09 0.57
N LYS A 177 24.22 -10.61 1.53
CA LYS A 177 25.12 -11.74 1.37
C LYS A 177 24.54 -12.93 2.12
N LYS A 178 24.63 -14.12 1.52
CA LYS A 178 24.21 -15.35 2.16
C LYS A 178 25.13 -15.66 3.34
N ASN A 179 24.55 -15.94 4.51
CA ASN A 179 25.32 -16.36 5.67
C ASN A 179 25.70 -17.85 5.50
N PRO A 180 27.00 -18.19 5.46
CA PRO A 180 27.45 -19.58 5.34
C PRO A 180 27.17 -20.43 6.60
N GLU A 181 26.94 -19.79 7.74
CA GLU A 181 26.65 -20.44 9.04
C GLU A 181 25.15 -20.62 9.28
N ALA A 182 24.29 -20.07 8.41
CA ALA A 182 22.86 -20.29 8.49
C ALA A 182 22.54 -21.73 8.05
N GLU A 183 22.25 -22.60 9.02
CA GLU A 183 21.65 -23.90 8.73
C GLU A 183 20.31 -23.66 8.01
N GLN A 184 20.07 -24.38 6.90
CA GLN A 184 18.70 -24.54 6.41
C GLN A 184 17.97 -25.39 7.45
N VAL A 185 17.34 -24.73 8.42
CA VAL A 185 16.43 -25.41 9.33
C VAL A 185 15.23 -25.83 8.47
N GLU A 186 15.15 -27.11 8.11
CA GLU A 186 13.88 -27.68 7.64
C GLU A 186 12.82 -27.29 8.67
N ALA A 187 11.72 -26.69 8.21
CA ALA A 187 10.61 -26.36 9.10
C ALA A 187 10.27 -27.64 9.88
N PRO A 188 10.34 -27.64 11.22
CA PRO A 188 10.05 -28.84 11.98
C PRO A 188 8.64 -29.33 11.62
N ASP A 189 8.48 -30.64 11.45
CA ASP A 189 7.16 -31.26 11.27
C ASP A 189 6.21 -30.67 12.31
N MET A 190 5.12 -30.04 11.86
CA MET A 190 4.14 -29.49 12.78
C MET A 190 3.68 -30.61 13.72
N PRO A 191 3.87 -30.48 15.04
CA PRO A 191 3.39 -31.50 15.96
C PRO A 191 1.88 -31.62 15.79
N ILE A 192 1.37 -32.84 15.71
CA ILE A 192 -0.06 -33.10 15.74
C ILE A 192 -0.55 -32.67 17.14
N VAL A 193 -1.07 -31.45 17.24
CA VAL A 193 -1.58 -30.89 18.49
C VAL A 193 -2.89 -31.58 18.83
N THR A 194 -2.83 -32.57 19.71
CA THR A 194 -4.00 -33.14 20.40
C THR A 194 -4.12 -32.49 21.78
N GLY A 195 -4.73 -31.30 21.82
CA GLY A 195 -5.07 -30.60 23.06
C GLY A 195 -4.58 -29.16 23.13
N ASN A 196 -5.35 -28.31 23.82
CA ASN A 196 -5.10 -26.87 23.96
C ASN A 196 -3.75 -26.56 24.63
N THR A 197 -2.71 -26.36 23.83
CA THR A 197 -1.49 -25.65 24.22
C THR A 197 -1.14 -24.63 23.15
N THR A 198 -1.10 -23.35 23.52
CA THR A 198 -0.49 -22.27 22.72
C THR A 198 1.00 -22.55 22.56
N SER A 199 1.46 -22.89 21.36
CA SER A 199 2.88 -22.91 21.04
C SER A 199 3.36 -21.48 20.77
N SER A 200 4.30 -20.99 21.57
CA SER A 200 5.09 -19.81 21.26
C SER A 200 6.41 -20.30 20.66
N TYR A 201 6.59 -20.14 19.35
CA TYR A 201 7.88 -20.35 18.69
C TYR A 201 8.70 -19.06 18.79
N GLU A 202 9.71 -19.04 19.65
CA GLU A 202 10.79 -18.05 19.58
C GLU A 202 11.87 -18.61 18.67
N GLY A 203 11.78 -18.30 17.37
CA GLY A 203 12.78 -18.73 16.39
C GLY A 203 14.11 -18.01 16.60
N SER A 204 15.06 -18.64 17.29
CA SER A 204 16.44 -18.18 17.46
C SER A 204 17.33 -18.55 16.26
N GLY A 205 16.85 -18.39 15.03
CA GLY A 205 17.58 -18.78 13.82
C GLY A 205 18.55 -17.70 13.36
N ILE A 206 19.78 -18.09 12.98
CA ILE A 206 20.70 -17.23 12.23
C ILE A 206 20.07 -16.92 10.87
N PRO A 207 19.94 -15.65 10.46
CA PRO A 207 19.28 -15.31 9.20
C PRO A 207 20.08 -15.83 8.00
N LEU A 208 19.39 -16.45 7.04
CA LEU A 208 20.01 -16.96 5.80
C LEU A 208 20.68 -15.85 4.97
N TRP A 209 20.14 -14.64 5.02
CA TRP A 209 20.60 -13.47 4.29
C TRP A 209 20.87 -12.34 5.28
N GLU A 210 22.08 -11.79 5.22
CA GLU A 210 22.48 -10.64 6.02
C GLU A 210 22.83 -9.49 5.09
N GLU A 211 22.53 -8.25 5.49
CA GLU A 211 22.96 -7.09 4.71
C GLU A 211 24.49 -7.11 4.57
N ALA A 212 24.97 -6.93 3.34
CA ALA A 212 26.40 -6.92 3.06
C ALA A 212 27.10 -5.80 3.85
N SER A 213 28.31 -6.06 4.33
CA SER A 213 29.03 -5.11 5.18
C SER A 213 29.23 -3.77 4.48
N LYS A 214 28.69 -2.71 5.08
CA LYS A 214 28.90 -1.33 4.66
C LYS A 214 30.18 -0.78 5.28
N PHE A 215 30.94 0.01 4.53
CA PHE A 215 32.05 0.80 5.09
C PHE A 215 31.85 2.31 4.96
N SER A 216 30.70 2.75 4.43
CA SER A 216 30.32 4.16 4.36
C SER A 216 28.88 4.36 4.82
N THR A 217 28.51 5.63 4.99
CA THR A 217 27.15 6.08 5.27
C THR A 217 26.45 6.62 4.01
N VAL A 218 26.99 6.38 2.81
CA VAL A 218 26.37 6.83 1.55
C VAL A 218 25.03 6.13 1.37
N ASN A 219 24.00 6.91 1.02
CA ASN A 219 22.69 6.35 0.74
C ASN A 219 22.68 5.67 -0.64
N SER A 220 22.10 4.47 -0.73
CA SER A 220 21.89 3.75 -1.99
C SER A 220 21.27 4.63 -3.09
N GLU A 221 20.37 5.53 -2.73
CA GLU A 221 19.72 6.47 -3.67
C GLU A 221 20.69 7.34 -4.45
N GLU A 222 21.79 7.76 -3.82
CA GLU A 222 22.83 8.60 -4.45
C GLU A 222 23.67 7.82 -5.47
N THR A 223 23.52 6.50 -5.52
CA THR A 223 24.31 5.60 -6.37
C THR A 223 23.51 4.97 -7.50
N VAL A 224 22.23 5.33 -7.63
CA VAL A 224 21.35 4.80 -8.68
C VAL A 224 21.16 5.85 -9.77
N ILE A 225 21.46 5.44 -11.00
CA ILE A 225 21.11 6.18 -12.21
C ILE A 225 19.89 5.49 -12.84
N SER A 226 18.86 6.29 -13.14
CA SER A 226 17.68 5.85 -13.88
C SER A 226 17.67 6.49 -15.26
N GLU A 227 17.46 5.68 -16.29
CA GLU A 227 17.40 6.12 -17.68
C GLU A 227 16.13 5.56 -18.33
N ASP A 228 15.28 6.44 -18.84
CA ASP A 228 14.10 6.04 -19.63
C ASP A 228 14.57 5.58 -21.02
N ILE A 229 14.37 4.29 -21.32
CA ILE A 229 14.75 3.69 -22.60
C ILE A 229 13.61 3.77 -23.60
N THR A 230 12.40 3.49 -23.12
CA THR A 230 11.13 3.63 -23.85
C THR A 230 10.05 4.09 -22.88
N GLU A 231 8.82 4.27 -23.37
CA GLU A 231 7.67 4.57 -22.51
C GLU A 231 7.44 3.50 -21.43
N ASP A 232 7.72 2.23 -21.74
CA ASP A 232 7.46 1.08 -20.86
C ASP A 232 8.72 0.52 -20.20
N THR A 233 9.91 1.04 -20.54
CA THR A 233 11.18 0.47 -20.10
C THR A 233 12.09 1.51 -19.47
N VAL A 234 12.49 1.25 -18.22
CA VAL A 234 13.50 2.02 -17.50
C VAL A 234 14.73 1.15 -17.25
N ARG A 235 15.92 1.71 -17.44
CA ARG A 235 17.18 1.10 -17.03
C ARG A 235 17.60 1.65 -15.67
N LYS A 236 17.98 0.76 -14.78
CA LYS A 236 18.58 1.08 -13.48
C LYS A 236 20.04 0.64 -13.50
N THR A 237 20.93 1.57 -13.17
CA THR A 237 22.36 1.30 -12.94
C THR A 237 22.70 1.68 -11.51
N CYS A 238 23.14 0.72 -10.71
CA CYS A 238 23.48 0.92 -9.30
C CYS A 238 24.98 0.68 -9.08
N ASP A 239 25.69 1.67 -8.57
CA ASP A 239 27.12 1.57 -8.23
C ASP A 239 27.32 1.53 -6.71
N TRP A 240 27.47 0.33 -6.16
CA TRP A 240 27.68 0.18 -4.74
C TRP A 240 29.14 0.30 -4.30
N THR A 241 30.07 0.71 -5.17
CA THR A 241 31.50 0.84 -4.82
C THR A 241 31.68 1.67 -3.56
N ASN A 242 30.93 2.75 -3.41
CA ASN A 242 31.07 3.63 -2.25
C ASN A 242 30.29 3.14 -1.02
N ILE A 243 29.49 2.07 -1.11
CA ILE A 243 28.67 1.54 -0.01
C ILE A 243 29.26 0.21 0.50
N TYR A 244 29.38 -0.77 -0.41
CA TYR A 244 29.84 -2.13 -0.15
C TYR A 244 31.22 -2.43 -0.76
N GLY A 245 31.72 -1.57 -1.68
CA GLY A 245 33.02 -1.78 -2.33
C GLY A 245 33.00 -2.91 -3.33
N LYS A 246 34.17 -3.55 -3.51
CA LYS A 246 34.28 -4.76 -4.32
C LYS A 246 33.78 -5.96 -3.51
N LEU A 247 32.75 -6.63 -4.01
CA LEU A 247 32.21 -7.82 -3.37
C LEU A 247 33.24 -8.95 -3.36
N ALA A 248 33.44 -9.55 -2.18
CA ALA A 248 34.20 -10.79 -2.04
C ALA A 248 33.42 -11.99 -2.60
N SER A 249 34.05 -13.16 -2.67
CA SER A 249 33.35 -14.39 -3.06
C SER A 249 32.16 -14.69 -2.15
N GLY A 250 31.10 -15.27 -2.75
CA GLY A 250 29.87 -15.64 -2.06
C GLY A 250 28.61 -15.51 -2.93
N GLU A 251 27.48 -15.90 -2.36
CA GLU A 251 26.15 -15.70 -2.93
C GLU A 251 25.56 -14.37 -2.43
N TYR A 252 24.97 -13.62 -3.34
CA TYR A 252 24.41 -12.30 -3.08
C TYR A 252 22.98 -12.21 -3.60
N ASP A 253 22.20 -11.33 -2.96
CA ASP A 253 20.84 -11.02 -3.32
C ASP A 253 20.65 -9.51 -3.28
N PHE A 254 20.55 -8.90 -4.45
CA PHE A 254 20.26 -7.49 -4.62
C PHE A 254 18.75 -7.28 -4.56
N SER A 255 18.27 -6.31 -3.78
CA SER A 255 16.86 -5.97 -3.65
C SER A 255 16.64 -4.50 -3.96
N LEU A 256 15.94 -4.18 -5.06
CA LEU A 256 15.46 -2.83 -5.38
C LEU A 256 14.02 -2.67 -4.90
N ASN A 257 13.75 -1.55 -4.23
CA ASN A 257 12.40 -1.20 -3.79
C ASN A 257 11.52 -0.75 -4.97
N ALA A 258 10.37 -1.39 -5.17
CA ALA A 258 9.25 -0.83 -5.93
C ALA A 258 8.12 -0.45 -4.97
N GLU A 259 7.06 0.17 -5.48
CA GLU A 259 5.94 0.67 -4.66
C GLU A 259 5.25 -0.43 -3.81
N GLU A 260 5.00 -1.60 -4.40
CA GLU A 260 4.23 -2.69 -3.75
C GLU A 260 4.99 -4.03 -3.63
N PHE A 261 6.21 -4.10 -4.14
CA PHE A 261 7.02 -5.33 -4.17
C PHE A 261 8.51 -4.99 -4.26
N PHE A 262 9.36 -6.01 -4.19
CA PHE A 262 10.79 -5.90 -4.40
C PHE A 262 11.20 -6.61 -5.69
N ILE A 263 12.09 -6.00 -6.45
CA ILE A 263 12.81 -6.69 -7.53
C ILE A 263 14.06 -7.27 -6.91
N ARG A 264 14.19 -8.60 -6.92
CA ARG A 264 15.39 -9.27 -6.43
C ARG A 264 16.22 -9.83 -7.56
N ILE A 265 17.53 -9.68 -7.47
CA ILE A 265 18.49 -10.27 -8.40
C ILE A 265 19.55 -11.02 -7.59
N LYS A 266 19.52 -12.35 -7.70
CA LYS A 266 20.48 -13.26 -7.08
C LYS A 266 21.63 -13.53 -8.02
N PHE A 267 22.84 -13.60 -7.46
CA PHE A 267 24.05 -13.93 -8.22
C PHE A 267 25.14 -14.49 -7.31
N THR A 268 26.16 -15.10 -7.91
CA THR A 268 27.34 -15.63 -7.20
C THR A 268 28.60 -14.90 -7.69
N VAL A 269 29.48 -14.55 -6.76
CA VAL A 269 30.84 -14.08 -7.03
C VAL A 269 31.81 -15.21 -6.66
N ASN A 270 32.65 -15.64 -7.60
CA ASN A 270 33.68 -16.64 -7.30
C ASN A 270 34.97 -16.01 -6.73
N GLU A 271 35.97 -16.83 -6.37
CA GLU A 271 37.24 -16.35 -5.79
C GLU A 271 38.04 -15.43 -6.72
N ASN A 272 37.84 -15.53 -8.04
CA ASN A 272 38.47 -14.68 -9.04
C ASN A 272 37.68 -13.39 -9.31
N GLY A 273 36.51 -13.21 -8.68
CA GLY A 273 35.61 -12.09 -8.89
C GLY A 273 34.68 -12.22 -10.10
N GLU A 274 34.62 -13.39 -10.73
CA GLU A 274 33.71 -13.64 -11.85
C GLU A 274 32.28 -13.86 -11.35
N ILE A 275 31.31 -13.39 -12.13
CA ILE A 275 29.89 -13.45 -11.77
C ILE A 275 29.19 -14.62 -12.49
N SER A 276 28.37 -15.36 -11.75
CA SER A 276 27.55 -16.46 -12.29
C SER A 276 26.18 -16.54 -11.62
N ASN A 277 25.32 -17.45 -12.10
CA ASN A 277 24.01 -17.76 -11.52
C ASN A 277 23.08 -16.55 -11.35
N VAL A 278 23.13 -15.62 -12.31
CA VAL A 278 22.30 -14.42 -12.29
C VAL A 278 20.84 -14.80 -12.57
N ALA A 279 19.96 -14.54 -11.61
CA ALA A 279 18.53 -14.79 -11.74
C ALA A 279 17.72 -13.68 -11.05
N SER A 280 16.65 -13.23 -11.69
CA SER A 280 15.72 -12.25 -11.12
C SER A 280 14.43 -12.91 -10.64
N ASP A 281 13.92 -12.46 -9.51
CA ASP A 281 12.57 -12.77 -9.03
C ASP A 281 11.90 -11.52 -8.46
N PHE A 282 10.63 -11.67 -8.07
CA PHE A 282 9.91 -10.62 -7.36
C PHE A 282 9.41 -11.14 -6.02
N MET A 283 9.52 -10.31 -4.98
CA MET A 283 9.00 -10.60 -3.64
C MET A 283 7.87 -9.64 -3.32
#